data_AF-A0A926C053-F1
#
_entry.id   AF-A0A926C053-F1
#
_cell.length_a   1.000
_cell.length_b   1.000
_cell.length_c   1.000
_cell.angle_alpha   90.00
_cell.angle_beta   90.00
_cell.angle_gamma   90.00
#
_symmetry.space_group_name_H-M   'P 1'
#
loop_
_entity.id
_entity.type
_entity.pdbx_description
1 polymer ?
#
loop_
_entity_poly.entity_id
_entity_poly.type
_entity_poly.pdbx_seq_one_letter_code
_entity_poly.pdbx_strand_id
1 'polypeptide(L)'
;GNDLTKLNEYGLPQLVGQGRNFPFIMAAPQCPEGKFWSTDNWLDSLYADLTTRYRVDPKRIYLTGISMGGYGTWQTAVDHPDKFAAIMPLCGGCDDSTQICRIKHLPVWAFHGTADDVITINETERLVKRLSRCGSTVKFTRLENVGHRIQYLYEDSALYDWLLKQHK
;
A
#
# COMPACT_ATOMS: atom_id res chain seq x y z
N GLY A 1 -15.71 8.44 -0.55
CA GLY A 1 -16.47 8.05 -1.75
C GLY A 1 -17.83 7.49 -1.35
N ASN A 2 -18.73 7.33 -2.31
CA ASN A 2 -20.11 6.91 -2.10
C ASN A 2 -20.59 5.84 -3.10
N ASP A 3 -19.67 5.27 -3.89
CA ASP A 3 -20.01 4.35 -4.97
C ASP A 3 -19.25 3.03 -4.82
N LEU A 4 -19.94 2.00 -4.34
CA LEU A 4 -19.34 0.68 -4.11
C LEU A 4 -18.98 -0.04 -5.41
N THR A 5 -19.55 0.34 -6.55
CA THR A 5 -19.24 -0.32 -7.83
C THR A 5 -17.78 -0.09 -8.24
N LYS A 6 -17.26 1.11 -7.96
CA LYS A 6 -15.86 1.49 -8.20
C LYS A 6 -14.86 0.64 -7.41
N LEU A 7 -15.25 0.12 -6.24
CA LEU A 7 -14.37 -0.76 -5.46
C LEU A 7 -14.17 -2.12 -6.13
N ASN A 8 -15.15 -2.59 -6.89
CA ASN A 8 -15.13 -3.93 -7.50
C ASN A 8 -14.43 -3.95 -8.86
N GLU A 9 -13.86 -2.84 -9.33
CA GLU A 9 -13.20 -2.75 -10.63
C GLU A 9 -11.87 -3.53 -10.67
N TYR A 10 -11.10 -3.53 -9.58
CA TYR A 10 -9.82 -4.23 -9.50
C TYR A 10 -9.33 -4.46 -8.06
N GLY A 11 -8.31 -5.29 -7.91
CA GLY A 11 -7.60 -5.52 -6.65
C GLY A 11 -8.39 -6.38 -5.67
N LEU A 12 -8.09 -6.22 -4.38
CA LEU A 12 -8.65 -7.06 -3.32
C LEU A 12 -10.20 -7.09 -3.27
N PRO A 13 -10.94 -5.97 -3.37
CA PRO A 13 -12.40 -6.03 -3.31
C PRO A 13 -13.03 -6.78 -4.50
N GLN A 14 -12.47 -6.62 -5.70
CA GLN A 14 -12.87 -7.41 -6.87
C GLN A 14 -12.70 -8.91 -6.62
N LEU A 15 -11.55 -9.34 -6.09
CA LEU A 15 -11.28 -10.75 -5.81
C LEU A 15 -12.26 -11.33 -4.79
N VAL A 16 -12.62 -10.56 -3.75
CA VAL A 16 -13.68 -10.97 -2.81
C VAL A 16 -15.04 -11.05 -3.48
N GLY A 17 -15.38 -10.08 -4.34
CA GLY A 17 -16.61 -10.13 -5.14
C GLY A 17 -16.70 -11.34 -6.07
N GLN A 18 -15.56 -11.87 -6.51
CA GLN A 18 -15.45 -13.11 -7.29
C GLN A 18 -15.44 -14.38 -6.43
N GLY A 19 -15.56 -14.26 -5.10
CA GLY A 19 -15.63 -15.39 -4.17
C GLY A 19 -14.30 -15.81 -3.54
N ARG A 20 -13.21 -15.06 -3.75
CA ARG A 20 -11.93 -15.33 -3.08
C ARG A 20 -12.05 -15.02 -1.59
N ASN A 21 -11.70 -16.00 -0.75
CA ASN A 21 -11.66 -15.83 0.69
C ASN A 21 -10.23 -15.54 1.15
N PHE A 22 -10.11 -14.63 2.13
CA PHE A 22 -8.84 -14.26 2.75
C PHE A 22 -8.89 -14.52 4.25
N PRO A 23 -7.76 -14.93 4.88
CA PRO A 23 -7.71 -15.20 6.33
C PRO A 23 -7.56 -13.92 7.16
N PHE A 24 -7.98 -12.77 6.64
CA PHE A 24 -7.81 -11.45 7.26
C PHE A 24 -8.99 -10.53 6.95
N ILE A 25 -9.16 -9.50 7.78
CA ILE A 25 -10.12 -8.42 7.54
C ILE A 25 -9.54 -7.49 6.47
N MET A 26 -10.35 -7.14 5.48
CA MET A 26 -10.01 -6.16 4.46
C MET A 26 -10.83 -4.89 4.67
N ALA A 27 -10.16 -3.74 4.67
CA ALA A 27 -10.80 -2.43 4.60
C ALA A 27 -10.37 -1.74 3.29
N ALA A 28 -11.35 -1.28 2.51
CA ALA A 28 -11.14 -0.60 1.24
C ALA A 28 -11.84 0.77 1.26
N PRO A 29 -11.23 1.79 1.91
CA PRO A 29 -11.80 3.13 1.91
C PRO A 29 -11.82 3.72 0.50
N GLN A 30 -12.72 4.68 0.25
CA GLN A 30 -12.77 5.43 -1.01
C GLN A 30 -12.34 6.87 -0.77
N CYS A 31 -11.27 7.30 -1.43
CA CYS A 31 -10.86 8.70 -1.47
C CYS A 31 -11.99 9.54 -2.08
N PRO A 32 -12.41 10.67 -1.46
CA PRO A 32 -13.37 11.59 -2.07
C PRO A 32 -12.86 12.17 -3.40
N GLU A 33 -13.78 12.56 -4.27
CA GLU A 33 -13.44 13.23 -5.53
C GLU A 33 -12.69 14.55 -5.28
N GLY A 34 -11.69 14.83 -6.10
CA GLY A 34 -10.84 16.03 -5.97
C GLY A 34 -9.84 16.00 -4.80
N LYS A 35 -9.70 14.87 -4.09
CA LYS A 35 -8.74 14.69 -3.00
C LYS A 35 -7.64 13.67 -3.34
N PHE A 36 -6.58 13.71 -2.55
CA PHE A 36 -5.51 12.70 -2.52
C PHE A 36 -5.46 12.05 -1.15
N TRP A 37 -4.85 10.86 -1.05
CA TRP A 37 -4.73 10.14 0.23
C TRP A 37 -3.90 10.88 1.30
N SER A 38 -3.17 11.94 0.92
CA SER A 38 -2.40 12.78 1.83
C SER A 38 -3.17 13.98 2.40
N THR A 39 -4.40 14.26 1.94
CA THR A 39 -5.07 15.54 2.27
C THR A 39 -5.76 15.56 3.63
N ASP A 40 -6.21 14.41 4.15
CA ASP A 40 -6.96 14.32 5.40
C ASP A 40 -6.42 13.20 6.31
N ASN A 41 -6.66 13.27 7.62
CA ASN A 41 -6.39 12.17 8.55
C ASN A 41 -7.47 11.07 8.47
N TRP A 42 -7.56 10.40 7.32
CA TRP A 42 -8.52 9.32 7.08
C TRP A 42 -8.20 8.06 7.89
N LEU A 43 -6.91 7.80 8.17
CA LEU A 43 -6.46 6.56 8.78
C LEU A 43 -6.93 6.44 10.22
N ASP A 44 -6.76 7.47 11.05
CA ASP A 44 -7.08 7.35 12.49
C ASP A 44 -8.58 7.12 12.72
N SER A 45 -9.44 7.80 11.93
CA SER A 45 -10.90 7.61 12.00
C SER A 45 -11.30 6.19 11.58
N LEU A 46 -10.75 5.70 10.46
CA LEU A 46 -11.02 4.35 9.97
C LEU A 46 -10.50 3.28 10.95
N TYR A 47 -9.29 3.48 11.47
CA TYR A 47 -8.68 2.58 12.45
C TYR A 47 -9.54 2.48 13.71
N ALA A 48 -9.99 3.60 14.27
CA ALA A 48 -10.82 3.62 15.46
C ALA A 48 -12.15 2.86 15.25
N ASP A 49 -12.82 3.10 14.11
CA ASP A 49 -14.07 2.40 13.79
C ASP A 49 -13.86 0.88 13.63
N LEU A 50 -12.84 0.47 12.87
CA LEU A 50 -12.56 -0.95 12.61
C LEU A 50 -12.16 -1.71 13.87
N THR A 51 -11.31 -1.13 14.71
CA THR A 51 -10.86 -1.75 15.97
C THR A 51 -11.97 -1.83 17.03
N THR A 52 -12.98 -0.98 16.93
CA THR A 52 -14.17 -1.03 17.81
C THR A 52 -15.13 -2.12 17.36
N ARG A 53 -15.31 -2.31 16.05
CA ARG A 53 -16.31 -3.26 15.50
C ARG A 53 -15.79 -4.68 15.30
N TYR A 54 -14.49 -4.83 15.06
CA TYR A 54 -13.89 -6.09 14.68
C TYR A 54 -12.70 -6.44 15.56
N ARG A 55 -12.38 -7.73 15.64
CA ARG A 55 -11.20 -8.25 16.34
C ARG A 55 -9.94 -8.05 15.50
N VAL A 56 -9.51 -6.79 15.38
CA VAL A 56 -8.28 -6.41 14.68
C VAL A 56 -7.08 -6.65 15.59
N ASP A 57 -6.06 -7.34 15.09
CA ASP A 57 -4.78 -7.48 15.78
C ASP A 57 -3.90 -6.25 15.50
N PRO A 58 -3.61 -5.40 16.50
CA PRO A 58 -2.85 -4.17 16.29
C PRO A 58 -1.39 -4.41 15.90
N LYS A 59 -0.87 -5.64 16.04
CA LYS A 59 0.48 -6.03 15.62
C LYS A 59 0.56 -6.50 14.18
N ARG A 60 -0.58 -6.69 13.49
CA ARG A 60 -0.67 -7.23 12.13
C ARG A 60 -1.61 -6.40 11.26
N ILE A 61 -1.21 -5.15 11.05
CA ILE A 61 -1.91 -4.21 10.18
C ILE A 61 -1.03 -3.93 8.97
N TYR A 62 -1.59 -4.07 7.78
CA TYR A 62 -0.86 -3.95 6.53
C TYR A 62 -1.48 -2.85 5.67
N LEU A 63 -0.66 -2.16 4.88
CA LEU A 63 -1.14 -1.16 3.93
C LEU A 63 -0.60 -1.45 2.52
N THR A 64 -1.48 -1.35 1.54
CA THR A 64 -1.16 -1.58 0.12
C THR A 64 -2.04 -0.69 -0.74
N GLY A 65 -1.55 -0.34 -1.91
CA GLY A 65 -2.26 0.50 -2.85
C GLY A 65 -1.48 0.65 -4.16
N ILE A 66 -2.21 0.93 -5.23
CA ILE A 66 -1.67 1.08 -6.59
C ILE A 66 -1.79 2.53 -7.07
N SER A 67 -0.81 3.04 -7.82
CA SER A 67 -0.86 4.38 -8.43
C SER A 67 -1.05 5.47 -7.38
N MET A 68 -2.14 6.26 -7.43
CA MET A 68 -2.53 7.20 -6.36
C MET A 68 -2.57 6.52 -4.98
N GLY A 69 -3.04 5.28 -4.90
CA GLY A 69 -3.01 4.48 -3.66
C GLY A 69 -1.60 4.01 -3.28
N GLY A 70 -0.68 3.87 -4.25
CA GLY A 70 0.73 3.61 -4.00
C GLY A 70 1.42 4.83 -3.37
N TYR A 71 1.09 6.03 -3.85
CA TYR A 71 1.48 7.29 -3.19
C TYR A 71 0.91 7.39 -1.78
N GLY A 72 -0.38 7.09 -1.62
CA GLY A 72 -1.03 7.02 -0.31
C GLY A 72 -0.34 6.03 0.63
N THR A 73 0.06 4.86 0.13
CA THR A 73 0.74 3.83 0.93
C THR A 73 2.06 4.32 1.49
N TRP A 74 2.90 4.95 0.66
CA TRP A 74 4.16 5.53 1.11
C TRP A 74 3.94 6.67 2.11
N GLN A 75 3.10 7.64 1.75
CA GLN A 75 2.88 8.84 2.56
C GLN A 75 2.27 8.50 3.92
N THR A 76 1.20 7.70 3.94
CA THR A 76 0.52 7.30 5.18
C THR A 76 1.44 6.50 6.09
N ALA A 77 2.34 5.66 5.56
CA ALA A 77 3.33 4.99 6.38
C ALA A 77 4.33 5.95 7.01
N VAL A 78 4.78 6.97 6.27
CA VAL A 78 5.69 8.01 6.78
C VAL A 78 5.02 8.84 7.87
N ASP A 79 3.73 9.18 7.70
CA ASP A 79 2.97 9.97 8.66
C ASP A 79 2.67 9.17 9.94
N HIS A 80 2.44 7.87 9.79
CA HIS A 80 2.09 6.95 10.87
C HIS A 80 3.05 5.74 10.97
N PRO A 81 4.34 5.96 11.30
CA PRO A 81 5.40 4.94 11.17
C PRO A 81 5.24 3.71 12.07
N ASP A 82 4.40 3.79 13.11
CA ASP A 82 4.20 2.72 14.10
C ASP A 82 2.85 1.99 13.95
N LYS A 83 2.02 2.38 12.96
CA LYS A 83 0.70 1.75 12.77
C LYS A 83 0.80 0.41 12.08
N PHE A 84 1.67 0.29 11.08
CA PHE A 84 1.74 -0.87 10.19
C PHE A 84 2.82 -1.86 10.61
N ALA A 85 2.57 -3.13 10.35
CA ALA A 85 3.54 -4.22 10.44
C ALA A 85 4.31 -4.41 9.12
N ALA A 86 3.71 -4.02 7.99
CA ALA A 86 4.37 -3.98 6.69
C ALA A 86 3.57 -3.13 5.69
N ILE A 87 4.24 -2.65 4.64
CA ILE A 87 3.58 -2.00 3.50
C ILE A 87 3.98 -2.60 2.16
N MET A 88 3.06 -2.52 1.20
CA MET A 88 3.22 -3.02 -0.16
C MET A 88 2.75 -1.98 -1.18
N PRO A 89 3.56 -0.94 -1.48
CA PRO A 89 3.20 0.06 -2.48
C PRO A 89 3.44 -0.44 -3.92
N LEU A 90 2.44 -0.28 -4.78
CA LEU A 90 2.49 -0.61 -6.21
C LEU A 90 2.48 0.68 -7.05
N CYS A 91 3.45 0.81 -7.96
CA CYS A 91 3.62 1.91 -8.93
C CYS A 91 3.27 3.31 -8.37
N GLY A 92 3.89 3.67 -7.25
CA GLY A 92 3.68 4.96 -6.57
C GLY A 92 4.97 5.71 -6.27
N GLY A 93 4.83 6.79 -5.49
CA GLY A 93 5.92 7.68 -5.08
C GLY A 93 5.59 8.39 -3.78
N CYS A 94 6.32 9.46 -3.46
CA CYS A 94 6.09 10.28 -2.28
C CYS A 94 6.74 11.64 -2.52
N ASP A 95 5.93 12.67 -2.74
CA ASP A 95 6.37 14.01 -3.15
C ASP A 95 7.45 14.55 -2.20
N ASP A 96 7.20 14.47 -0.90
CA ASP A 96 8.20 14.76 0.14
C ASP A 96 8.83 13.48 0.71
N SER A 97 9.98 13.10 0.14
CA SER A 97 10.78 11.99 0.66
C SER A 97 11.70 12.34 1.84
N THR A 98 11.67 13.57 2.36
CA THR A 98 12.62 14.00 3.41
C THR A 98 12.52 13.15 4.67
N GLN A 99 11.30 12.71 4.99
CA GLN A 99 10.97 11.95 6.18
C GLN A 99 10.95 10.43 5.99
N ILE A 100 11.37 9.90 4.82
CA ILE A 100 11.28 8.46 4.54
C ILE A 100 12.04 7.58 5.55
N CYS A 101 13.09 8.10 6.20
CA CYS A 101 13.82 7.35 7.23
C CYS A 101 12.97 7.03 8.47
N ARG A 102 11.81 7.68 8.66
CA ARG A 102 10.87 7.38 9.75
C ARG A 102 10.32 5.95 9.67
N ILE A 103 10.31 5.34 8.49
CA ILE A 103 9.82 3.97 8.28
C ILE A 103 10.95 2.96 8.05
N LYS A 104 12.20 3.27 8.45
CA LYS A 104 13.35 2.39 8.20
C LYS A 104 13.21 0.99 8.82
N HIS A 105 12.48 0.87 9.92
CA HIS A 105 12.20 -0.37 10.63
C HIS A 105 11.08 -1.20 10.00
N LEU A 106 10.27 -0.58 9.13
CA LEU A 106 9.09 -1.20 8.55
C LEU A 106 9.48 -2.14 7.40
N PRO A 107 9.02 -3.40 7.39
CA PRO A 107 9.09 -4.24 6.20
C PRO A 107 8.34 -3.59 5.03
N VAL A 108 9.06 -3.35 3.93
CA VAL A 108 8.51 -2.78 2.70
C VAL A 108 8.79 -3.71 1.53
N TRP A 109 7.77 -4.04 0.75
CA TRP A 109 7.92 -4.68 -0.55
C TRP A 109 7.26 -3.83 -1.64
N ALA A 110 8.07 -3.06 -2.36
CA ALA A 110 7.62 -2.19 -3.43
C ALA A 110 7.62 -2.90 -4.80
N PHE A 111 6.73 -2.47 -5.70
CA PHE A 111 6.60 -2.99 -7.06
C PHE A 111 6.44 -1.84 -8.06
N HIS A 112 7.06 -1.96 -9.24
CA HIS A 112 6.91 -0.97 -10.31
C HIS A 112 7.22 -1.58 -11.68
N GLY A 113 6.47 -1.19 -12.71
CA GLY A 113 6.78 -1.50 -14.11
C GLY A 113 7.95 -0.70 -14.65
N THR A 114 8.87 -1.32 -15.38
CA THR A 114 10.02 -0.59 -15.96
C THR A 114 9.63 0.23 -17.19
N ALA A 115 8.46 -0.02 -17.77
CA ALA A 115 7.89 0.73 -18.89
C ALA A 115 6.63 1.52 -18.49
N ASP A 116 6.49 1.86 -17.19
CA ASP A 116 5.37 2.67 -16.69
C ASP A 116 5.39 4.07 -17.34
N ASP A 117 4.34 4.33 -18.12
CA ASP A 117 4.12 5.53 -18.94
C ASP A 117 3.32 6.62 -18.21
N VAL A 118 2.81 6.32 -17.01
CA VAL A 118 2.01 7.25 -16.20
C VAL A 118 2.85 7.79 -15.04
N ILE A 119 3.54 6.91 -14.31
CA ILE A 119 4.43 7.25 -13.21
C ILE A 119 5.77 6.60 -13.50
N THR A 120 6.83 7.40 -13.67
CA THR A 120 8.15 6.84 -13.94
C THR A 120 8.63 5.98 -12.78
N ILE A 121 9.23 4.83 -13.09
CA ILE A 121 9.86 3.93 -12.10
C ILE A 121 10.87 4.63 -11.18
N ASN A 122 11.47 5.72 -11.65
CA ASN A 122 12.38 6.57 -10.87
C ASN A 122 11.76 7.05 -9.55
N GLU A 123 10.44 7.22 -9.50
CA GLU A 123 9.70 7.61 -8.29
C GLU A 123 9.79 6.56 -7.18
N THR A 124 9.66 5.27 -7.51
CA THR A 124 9.88 4.21 -6.53
C THR A 124 11.37 3.99 -6.27
N GLU A 125 12.22 4.06 -7.29
CA GLU A 125 13.66 3.85 -7.12
C GLU A 125 14.32 4.86 -6.18
N ARG A 126 13.96 6.15 -6.27
CA ARG A 126 14.50 7.17 -5.36
C ARG A 126 14.13 6.87 -3.91
N LEU A 127 12.91 6.39 -3.65
CA LEU A 127 12.43 6.06 -2.31
C LEU A 127 13.13 4.82 -1.76
N VAL A 128 13.20 3.74 -2.55
CA VAL A 128 13.90 2.50 -2.19
C VAL A 128 15.38 2.79 -1.87
N LYS A 129 16.06 3.58 -2.72
CA LYS A 129 17.45 3.97 -2.52
C LYS A 129 17.63 4.79 -1.24
N ARG A 130 16.74 5.76 -1.00
CA ARG A 130 16.80 6.61 0.21
C ARG A 130 16.53 5.80 1.47
N LEU A 131 15.50 4.95 1.47
CA LEU A 131 15.12 4.10 2.58
C LEU A 131 16.21 3.06 2.91
N SER A 132 16.84 2.47 1.88
CA SER A 132 18.00 1.58 2.05
C SER A 132 19.17 2.29 2.75
N ARG A 133 19.44 3.56 2.42
CA ARG A 133 20.48 4.37 3.09
C ARG A 133 20.16 4.67 4.55
N CYS A 134 18.89 4.60 4.96
CA CYS A 134 18.49 4.72 6.36
C CYS A 134 18.70 3.41 7.15
N GLY A 135 19.14 2.31 6.51
CA GLY A 135 19.35 1.00 7.12
C GLY A 135 18.18 0.03 6.99
N SER A 136 17.20 0.31 6.12
CA SER A 136 16.05 -0.59 5.89
C SER A 136 16.41 -1.77 4.99
N THR A 137 15.70 -2.88 5.16
CA THR A 137 15.74 -4.08 4.30
C THR A 137 14.67 -4.06 3.21
N VAL A 138 14.30 -2.87 2.73
CA VAL A 138 13.28 -2.69 1.68
C VAL A 138 13.53 -3.60 0.47
N LYS A 139 12.49 -4.35 0.08
CA LYS A 139 12.47 -5.17 -1.12
C LYS A 139 11.84 -4.39 -2.26
N PHE A 140 12.42 -4.48 -3.46
CA PHE A 140 11.88 -3.85 -4.65
C PHE A 140 11.87 -4.81 -5.84
N THR A 141 10.68 -5.10 -6.34
CA THR A 141 10.48 -5.90 -7.56
C THR A 141 10.23 -4.98 -8.74
N ARG A 142 11.13 -5.04 -9.73
CA ARG A 142 10.96 -4.40 -11.03
C ARG A 142 10.26 -5.37 -11.98
N LEU A 143 9.23 -4.90 -12.66
CA LEU A 143 8.48 -5.70 -13.62
C LEU A 143 8.92 -5.29 -15.03
N GLU A 144 9.76 -6.11 -15.64
CA GLU A 144 10.43 -5.77 -16.89
C GLU A 144 9.44 -5.62 -18.05
N ASN A 145 9.54 -4.52 -18.79
CA ASN A 145 8.66 -4.15 -19.92
C ASN A 145 7.17 -4.05 -19.55
N VAL A 146 6.84 -3.91 -18.26
CA VAL A 146 5.46 -3.75 -17.78
C VAL A 146 5.15 -2.26 -17.60
N GLY A 147 3.98 -1.84 -18.08
CA GLY A 147 3.45 -0.48 -17.91
C GLY A 147 2.75 -0.24 -16.57
N HIS A 148 1.89 0.78 -16.51
CA HIS A 148 1.29 1.24 -15.25
C HIS A 148 0.34 0.23 -14.56
N ARG A 149 -0.32 -0.62 -15.34
CA ARG A 149 -1.41 -1.49 -14.87
C ARG A 149 -0.88 -2.79 -14.24
N ILE A 150 -0.43 -2.71 -12.99
CA ILE A 150 0.14 -3.84 -12.25
C ILE A 150 -0.78 -4.41 -11.15
N GLN A 151 -2.07 -4.05 -11.17
CA GLN A 151 -3.06 -4.51 -10.18
C GLN A 151 -3.29 -6.03 -10.19
N TYR A 152 -2.96 -6.71 -11.30
CA TYR A 152 -3.02 -8.18 -11.40
C TYR A 152 -2.13 -8.86 -10.35
N LEU A 153 -1.12 -8.16 -9.80
CA LEU A 153 -0.28 -8.66 -8.73
C LEU A 153 -1.09 -9.09 -7.50
N TYR A 154 -2.24 -8.46 -7.22
CA TYR A 154 -3.12 -8.89 -6.13
C TYR A 154 -3.67 -10.32 -6.32
N GLU A 155 -3.60 -10.91 -7.52
CA GLU A 155 -3.99 -12.30 -7.70
C GLU A 155 -2.97 -13.28 -7.09
N ASP A 156 -1.71 -12.87 -6.93
CA ASP A 156 -0.63 -13.71 -6.43
C ASP A 156 -0.71 -13.91 -4.91
N SER A 157 -0.95 -15.15 -4.48
CA SER A 157 -1.02 -15.50 -3.06
C SER A 157 0.28 -15.28 -2.31
N ALA A 158 1.44 -15.31 -3.00
CA ALA A 158 2.74 -15.13 -2.36
C ALA A 158 2.90 -13.74 -1.73
N LEU A 159 2.18 -12.73 -2.23
CA LEU A 159 2.15 -11.40 -1.63
C LEU A 159 1.49 -11.42 -0.24
N TYR A 160 0.38 -12.14 -0.13
CA TYR A 160 -0.34 -12.29 1.14
C TYR A 160 0.42 -13.17 2.13
N ASP A 161 1.06 -14.24 1.65
CA ASP A 161 1.93 -15.08 2.47
C ASP A 161 3.12 -14.29 3.04
N TRP A 162 3.64 -13.34 2.27
CA TRP A 162 4.68 -12.44 2.76
C TRP A 162 4.17 -11.45 3.81
N LEU A 163 3.02 -10.80 3.56
CA LEU A 163 2.40 -9.88 4.50
C LEU A 163 2.09 -10.56 5.83
N LEU A 164 1.47 -11.75 5.81
CA LEU A 164 1.05 -12.48 7.00
C LEU A 164 2.20 -12.99 7.87
N LYS A 165 3.43 -13.02 7.34
CA LYS A 165 4.65 -13.31 8.13
C LYS A 165 5.13 -12.09 8.93
N GLN A 166 4.71 -10.88 8.58
CA GLN A 166 5.17 -9.65 9.22
C GLN A 166 4.34 -9.34 10.47
N HIS A 167 5.02 -8.89 11.52
CA HIS A 167 4.44 -8.43 12.78
C HIS A 167 5.35 -7.39 13.42
N LYS A 168 4.76 -6.49 14.23
CA LYS A 168 5.51 -5.52 15.05
C LYS A 168 6.11 -6.15 16.30
#